data_AF-A0A7S0QNM8-F1
#
_entry.id   AF-A0A7S0QNM8-F1
#
_cell.length_a   1.000
_cell.length_b   1.000
_cell.length_c   1.000
_cell.angle_alpha   90.00
_cell.angle_beta   90.00
_cell.angle_gamma   90.00
#
_symmetry.space_group_name_H-M   'P 1'
#
loop_
_entity.id
_entity.type
_entity.pdbx_description
1 polymer ?
#
loop_
_entity_poly.entity_id
_entity_poly.type
_entity_poly.pdbx_seq_one_letter_code
_entity_poly.pdbx_strand_id
1 'polypeptide(L)'
;EYKVTKATFCIFNAFQKIDVRCEASFPGHVRTYYVDGSGKITDDVPEELWGQAFLCSLIRAQQPPPALACIKILPPAPLHLDNAFVDLVKQFFWEGPKLGNMPEDGKEEGNHMLSTIAKEYFKVTRRPEMGLALFSSITPRKPAIAV
;
A
#
# COMPACT_ATOMS: atom_id res chain seq x y z
N GLU A 1 -7.87 -36.99 3.92
CA GLU A 1 -6.82 -36.12 3.39
C GLU A 1 -7.47 -34.88 2.80
N TYR A 2 -7.00 -33.68 3.14
CA TYR A 2 -7.55 -32.44 2.58
C TYR A 2 -6.68 -31.98 1.42
N LYS A 3 -7.32 -31.59 0.30
CA LYS A 3 -6.64 -31.10 -0.89
C LYS A 3 -7.17 -29.74 -1.29
N VAL A 4 -6.27 -28.77 -1.44
CA VAL A 4 -6.60 -27.45 -1.96
C VAL A 4 -6.81 -27.55 -3.46
N THR A 5 -8.01 -27.19 -3.93
CA THR A 5 -8.38 -27.19 -5.35
C THR A 5 -8.42 -25.79 -5.95
N LYS A 6 -8.65 -24.78 -5.11
CA LYS A 6 -8.65 -23.36 -5.47
C LYS A 6 -8.09 -22.51 -4.33
N ALA A 7 -7.44 -21.41 -4.68
CA ALA A 7 -6.99 -20.38 -3.75
C ALA A 7 -7.18 -19.00 -4.37
N THR A 8 -7.58 -18.02 -3.57
CA THR A 8 -7.74 -16.64 -4.01
C THR A 8 -6.94 -15.73 -3.09
N PHE A 9 -6.10 -14.88 -3.67
CA PHE A 9 -5.44 -13.79 -2.99
C PHE A 9 -6.11 -12.48 -3.41
N CYS A 10 -6.45 -11.63 -2.42
CA CYS A 10 -7.07 -10.33 -2.65
C CYS A 10 -6.25 -9.25 -1.95
N ILE A 11 -6.10 -8.11 -2.62
CA ILE A 11 -5.41 -6.94 -2.09
C ILE A 11 -6.15 -5.68 -2.53
N PHE A 12 -6.69 -4.96 -1.55
CA PHE A 12 -7.45 -3.75 -1.81
C PHE A 12 -6.51 -2.58 -2.13
N ASN A 13 -6.77 -1.89 -3.23
CA ASN A 13 -6.14 -0.63 -3.62
C ASN A 13 -7.08 0.53 -3.26
N ALA A 14 -6.69 1.32 -2.27
CA ALA A 14 -7.50 2.43 -1.78
C ALA A 14 -7.43 3.69 -2.66
N PHE A 15 -6.40 3.86 -3.50
CA PHE A 15 -6.32 4.99 -4.44
C PHE A 15 -7.42 4.94 -5.48
N GLN A 16 -7.69 3.74 -6.01
CA GLN A 16 -8.66 3.51 -7.08
C GLN A 16 -9.96 2.86 -6.58
N LYS A 17 -10.03 2.48 -5.30
CA LYS A 17 -11.16 1.77 -4.68
C LYS A 17 -11.52 0.48 -5.44
N ILE A 18 -10.49 -0.30 -5.74
CA ILE A 18 -10.59 -1.60 -6.41
C ILE A 18 -9.97 -2.69 -5.55
N ASP A 19 -10.42 -3.93 -5.75
CA ASP A 19 -9.82 -5.12 -5.16
C ASP A 19 -9.08 -5.91 -6.24
N VAL A 20 -7.75 -5.97 -6.14
CA VAL A 20 -6.92 -6.73 -7.08
C VAL A 20 -6.85 -8.18 -6.62
N ARG A 21 -7.08 -9.12 -7.52
CA ARG A 21 -7.25 -10.55 -7.20
C ARG A 21 -6.37 -11.44 -8.05
N CYS A 22 -5.83 -12.48 -7.40
CA CYS A 22 -5.21 -13.63 -8.05
C CYS A 22 -5.98 -14.89 -7.67
N GLU A 23 -6.54 -15.58 -8.65
CA GLU A 23 -7.21 -16.86 -8.46
C GLU A 23 -6.37 -17.99 -9.04
N ALA A 24 -5.96 -18.92 -8.20
CA ALA A 24 -5.28 -20.15 -8.58
C ALA A 24 -6.26 -21.32 -8.53
N SER A 25 -6.34 -22.10 -9.61
CA SER A 25 -7.03 -23.39 -9.67
C SER A 25 -6.00 -24.49 -9.92
N PHE A 26 -6.11 -25.59 -9.17
CA PHE A 26 -5.13 -26.68 -9.20
C PHE A 26 -5.68 -27.91 -9.94
N PRO A 27 -4.99 -28.44 -10.97
CA PRO A 27 -3.65 -28.05 -11.43
C PRO A 27 -3.64 -26.95 -12.51
N GLY A 28 -2.88 -25.87 -12.25
CA GLY A 28 -2.18 -25.11 -13.30
C GLY A 28 -2.87 -23.89 -13.93
N HIS A 29 -3.95 -23.36 -13.38
CA HIS A 29 -4.54 -22.12 -13.90
C HIS A 29 -4.42 -20.97 -12.89
N VAL A 30 -3.86 -19.84 -13.32
CA VAL A 30 -3.84 -18.60 -12.54
C VAL A 30 -4.51 -17.51 -13.36
N ARG A 31 -5.47 -16.82 -12.75
CA ARG A 31 -6.16 -15.65 -13.33
C ARG A 31 -5.93 -14.45 -12.45
N THR A 32 -5.58 -13.32 -13.05
CA THR A 32 -5.45 -12.03 -12.38
C THR A 32 -6.46 -11.04 -12.93
N TYR A 33 -7.19 -10.37 -12.05
CA TYR A 33 -8.21 -9.39 -12.41
C TYR A 33 -8.40 -8.41 -11.26
N TYR A 34 -9.13 -7.31 -11.48
CA TYR A 34 -9.57 -6.44 -10.40
C TYR A 34 -11.08 -6.21 -10.43
N VAL A 35 -11.64 -5.89 -9.26
CA VAL A 35 -13.06 -5.64 -9.05
C VAL A 35 -13.25 -4.22 -8.53
N ASP A 36 -14.10 -3.43 -9.17
CA ASP A 36 -14.41 -2.07 -8.70
C ASP A 36 -15.56 -2.04 -7.67
N GLY A 37 -15.86 -0.84 -7.15
CA GLY A 37 -16.93 -0.65 -6.16
C GLY A 37 -18.34 -1.00 -6.64
N SER A 38 -18.56 -1.16 -7.95
CA SER A 38 -19.83 -1.64 -8.52
C SER A 38 -19.88 -3.16 -8.69
N GLY A 39 -18.74 -3.84 -8.45
CA GLY A 39 -18.60 -5.27 -8.68
C GLY A 39 -18.20 -5.62 -10.11
N LYS A 40 -17.91 -4.64 -10.96
CA LYS A 40 -17.43 -4.90 -12.32
C LYS A 40 -16.05 -5.53 -12.27
N ILE A 41 -15.91 -6.66 -12.96
CA ILE A 41 -14.65 -7.38 -13.12
C ILE A 41 -13.96 -6.88 -14.38
N THR A 42 -12.66 -6.56 -14.26
CA THR A 42 -11.79 -6.25 -15.39
C THR A 42 -10.55 -7.13 -15.31
N ASP A 43 -10.32 -7.93 -16.36
CA ASP A 43 -9.10 -8.71 -16.54
C ASP A 43 -7.91 -7.80 -16.88
N ASP A 44 -6.69 -8.38 -16.89
CA ASP A 44 -5.44 -7.67 -17.22
C ASP A 44 -5.13 -6.48 -16.31
N VAL A 45 -4.73 -6.79 -15.07
CA VAL A 45 -4.38 -5.78 -14.05
C VAL A 45 -3.11 -5.01 -14.48
N PRO A 46 -3.20 -3.68 -14.73
CA PRO A 46 -2.03 -2.86 -15.07
C PRO A 46 -0.98 -2.84 -13.95
N GLU A 47 0.29 -2.69 -14.33
CA GLU A 47 1.42 -2.63 -13.40
C GLU A 47 1.27 -1.51 -12.35
N GLU A 48 0.75 -0.36 -12.74
CA GLU A 48 0.48 0.75 -11.82
C GLU A 48 -0.49 0.36 -10.69
N LEU A 49 -1.53 -0.44 -10.99
CA LEU A 49 -2.49 -0.90 -9.99
C LEU A 49 -1.86 -1.89 -9.03
N TRP A 50 -0.92 -2.72 -9.49
CA TRP A 50 -0.11 -3.57 -8.62
C TRP A 50 0.76 -2.75 -7.67
N GLY A 51 1.43 -1.72 -8.19
CA GLY A 51 2.25 -0.80 -7.38
C GLY A 51 1.43 -0.10 -6.30
N GLN A 52 0.28 0.47 -6.66
CA GLN A 52 -0.65 1.10 -5.72
C GLN A 52 -1.20 0.09 -4.69
N ALA A 53 -1.62 -1.10 -5.12
CA ALA A 53 -2.15 -2.12 -4.22
C ALA A 53 -1.07 -2.60 -3.21
N PHE A 54 0.15 -2.83 -3.69
CA PHE A 54 1.29 -3.20 -2.87
C PHE A 54 1.60 -2.08 -1.85
N LEU A 55 1.68 -0.82 -2.28
CA LEU A 55 1.85 0.31 -1.38
C LEU A 55 0.73 0.36 -0.32
N CYS A 56 -0.54 0.19 -0.70
CA CYS A 56 -1.65 0.11 0.24
C CYS A 56 -1.51 -1.04 1.26
N SER A 57 -0.94 -2.19 0.87
CA SER A 57 -0.69 -3.28 1.83
C SER A 57 0.38 -2.93 2.85
N LEU A 58 1.46 -2.28 2.44
CA LEU A 58 2.53 -1.84 3.34
C LEU A 58 2.01 -0.81 4.35
N ILE A 59 1.20 0.14 3.88
CA ILE A 59 0.54 1.15 4.71
C ILE A 59 -0.38 0.49 5.74
N ARG A 60 -1.29 -0.41 5.30
CA ARG A 60 -2.19 -1.14 6.22
C ARG A 60 -1.44 -2.00 7.23
N ALA A 61 -0.29 -2.57 6.86
CA ALA A 61 0.52 -3.36 7.78
C ALA A 61 1.08 -2.53 8.94
N GLN A 62 1.22 -1.21 8.79
CA GLN A 62 1.61 -0.30 9.88
C GLN A 62 0.46 -0.01 10.86
N GLN A 63 -0.77 -0.32 10.46
CA GLN A 63 -1.99 -0.13 11.27
C GLN A 63 -2.73 -1.46 11.41
N PRO A 64 -2.15 -2.43 12.14
CA PRO A 64 -2.73 -3.76 12.25
C PRO A 64 -4.13 -3.70 12.90
N PRO A 65 -5.08 -4.52 12.42
CA PRO A 65 -6.39 -4.60 13.03
C PRO A 65 -6.31 -5.21 14.44
N PRO A 66 -7.38 -5.12 15.24
CA PRO A 66 -7.50 -5.88 16.49
C PRO A 66 -7.22 -7.37 16.25
N ALA A 67 -6.68 -8.05 17.27
CA ALA A 67 -6.39 -9.47 17.21
C ALA A 67 -7.70 -10.28 17.11
N LEU A 68 -8.08 -10.64 15.89
CA LEU A 68 -9.22 -11.52 15.60
C LEU A 68 -8.70 -12.93 15.30
N ALA A 69 -9.41 -13.96 15.77
CA ALA A 69 -8.99 -15.36 15.64
C ALA A 69 -8.80 -15.83 14.19
N CYS A 70 -9.49 -15.18 13.24
CA CYS A 70 -9.41 -15.46 11.81
C CYS A 70 -8.33 -14.63 11.07
N ILE A 71 -7.68 -13.67 11.75
CA ILE A 71 -6.66 -12.82 11.13
C ILE A 71 -5.28 -13.34 11.49
N LYS A 72 -4.53 -13.74 10.48
CA LYS A 72 -3.11 -14.03 10.60
C LYS A 72 -2.30 -12.80 10.22
N ILE A 73 -1.67 -12.16 11.21
CA ILE A 73 -0.69 -11.11 10.96
C ILE A 73 0.64 -11.77 10.57
N LEU A 74 1.15 -11.42 9.39
CA LEU A 74 2.46 -11.87 8.92
C LEU A 74 3.57 -11.01 9.54
N PRO A 75 4.82 -11.51 9.61
CA PRO A 75 5.95 -10.69 10.01
C PRO A 75 6.07 -9.40 9.15
N PRO A 76 6.69 -8.34 9.68
CA PRO A 76 6.92 -7.11 8.93
C PRO A 76 7.60 -7.35 7.57
N ALA A 77 7.32 -6.47 6.62
CA ALA A 77 7.92 -6.52 5.29
C ALA A 77 9.46 -6.56 5.39
N PRO A 78 10.13 -7.45 4.64
CA PRO A 78 11.58 -7.51 4.63
C PRO A 78 12.23 -6.18 4.20
N LEU A 79 13.39 -5.88 4.80
CA LEU A 79 14.13 -4.63 4.55
C LEU A 79 14.59 -4.44 3.09
N HIS A 80 14.68 -5.52 2.30
CA HIS A 80 15.04 -5.39 0.87
C HIS A 80 13.93 -4.70 0.05
N LEU A 81 12.72 -4.57 0.61
CA LEU A 81 11.60 -3.86 -0.01
C LEU A 81 11.62 -2.35 0.30
N ASP A 82 12.54 -1.86 1.14
CA ASP A 82 12.61 -0.45 1.54
C ASP A 82 12.74 0.47 0.31
N ASN A 83 13.56 0.10 -0.68
CA ASN A 83 13.72 0.88 -1.92
C ASN A 83 12.44 0.90 -2.75
N ALA A 84 11.78 -0.25 -2.92
CA ALA A 84 10.52 -0.33 -3.64
C ALA A 84 9.42 0.49 -2.94
N PHE A 85 9.40 0.46 -1.61
CA PHE A 85 8.52 1.32 -0.82
C PHE A 85 8.81 2.80 -1.09
N VAL A 86 10.06 3.24 -0.97
CA VAL A 86 10.47 4.62 -1.25
C VAL A 86 10.05 5.08 -2.65
N ASP A 87 10.29 4.26 -3.67
CA ASP A 87 9.97 4.60 -5.06
C ASP A 87 8.47 4.73 -5.29
N LEU A 88 7.67 3.81 -4.73
CA LEU A 88 6.20 3.88 -4.80
C LEU A 88 5.65 5.06 -4.02
N VAL A 89 6.22 5.38 -2.85
CA VAL A 89 5.82 6.58 -2.10
C VAL A 89 6.09 7.82 -2.94
N LYS A 90 7.27 7.96 -3.57
CA LYS A 90 7.57 9.09 -4.46
C LYS A 90 6.58 9.19 -5.62
N GLN A 91 6.29 8.06 -6.25
CA GLN A 91 5.40 7.98 -7.40
C GLN A 91 3.98 8.43 -7.05
N PHE A 92 3.42 7.93 -5.95
CA PHE A 92 2.02 8.13 -5.58
C PHE A 92 1.80 9.18 -4.48
N PHE A 93 2.85 9.87 -4.02
CA PHE A 93 2.77 10.83 -2.92
C PHE A 93 1.62 11.82 -3.10
N TRP A 94 1.55 12.44 -4.28
CA TRP A 94 0.58 13.50 -4.59
C TRP A 94 -0.84 13.00 -4.82
N GLU A 95 -1.04 11.68 -4.97
CA GLU A 95 -2.35 11.05 -4.94
C GLU A 95 -2.79 10.67 -3.52
N GLY A 96 -1.91 10.87 -2.52
CA GLY A 96 -2.14 10.60 -1.11
C GLY A 96 -3.46 11.15 -0.54
N PRO A 97 -3.96 12.33 -0.93
CA PRO A 97 -5.26 12.82 -0.46
C PRO A 97 -6.44 11.88 -0.76
N LYS A 98 -6.34 11.02 -1.80
CA LYS A 98 -7.37 10.00 -2.10
C LYS A 98 -7.50 8.94 -1.00
N LEU A 99 -6.44 8.75 -0.22
CA LEU A 99 -6.41 7.82 0.90
C LEU A 99 -7.01 8.41 2.18
N GLY A 100 -7.27 9.72 2.20
CA GLY A 100 -7.74 10.45 3.36
C GLY A 100 -6.62 10.92 4.28
N ASN A 101 -7.03 11.40 5.46
CA ASN A 101 -6.17 12.02 6.45
C ASN A 101 -6.35 11.31 7.79
N MET A 102 -5.28 11.21 8.56
CA MET A 102 -5.34 10.83 9.97
C MET A 102 -5.95 11.98 10.81
N PRO A 103 -6.54 11.71 11.98
CA PRO A 103 -7.08 12.75 12.86
C PRO A 103 -6.06 13.84 13.23
N GLU A 104 -4.80 13.45 13.38
CA GLU A 104 -3.66 14.32 13.69
C GLU A 104 -3.10 15.09 12.47
N ASP A 105 -3.52 14.75 11.25
CA ASP A 105 -2.99 15.41 10.06
C ASP A 105 -3.52 16.84 9.96
N GLY A 106 -2.60 17.80 9.85
CA GLY A 106 -2.94 19.17 9.49
C GLY A 106 -3.54 19.27 8.09
N LYS A 107 -4.29 20.34 7.81
CA LYS A 107 -4.89 20.59 6.48
C LYS A 107 -3.89 21.07 5.42
N GLU A 108 -2.60 20.93 5.68
CA GLU A 108 -1.54 21.41 4.81
C GLU A 108 -1.36 20.48 3.62
N GLU A 109 -0.96 21.04 2.48
CA GLU A 109 -0.70 20.27 1.27
C GLU A 109 0.47 19.30 1.50
N GLY A 110 0.27 18.01 1.20
CA GLY A 110 1.28 16.97 1.45
C GLY A 110 1.21 16.33 2.84
N ASN A 111 0.33 16.81 3.72
CA ASN A 111 -0.06 16.10 4.94
C ASN A 111 -1.31 15.26 4.63
N HIS A 112 -1.12 13.95 4.54
CA HIS A 112 -2.18 12.97 4.34
C HIS A 112 -1.75 11.62 4.92
N MET A 113 -2.66 10.65 4.99
CA MET A 113 -2.39 9.37 5.65
C MET A 113 -1.11 8.67 5.15
N LEU A 114 -0.83 8.73 3.85
CA LEU A 114 0.41 8.18 3.28
C LEU A 114 1.68 8.87 3.82
N SER A 115 1.72 10.21 3.95
CA SER A 115 2.90 10.91 4.47
C SER A 115 3.14 10.55 5.94
N THR A 116 2.06 10.47 6.72
CA THR A 116 2.11 10.17 8.15
C THR A 116 2.58 8.74 8.41
N ILE A 117 2.02 7.76 7.67
CA ILE A 117 2.44 6.36 7.79
C ILE A 117 3.86 6.14 7.23
N ALA A 118 4.26 6.85 6.17
CA ALA A 118 5.63 6.79 5.69
C ALA A 118 6.64 7.32 6.73
N LYS A 119 6.33 8.45 7.40
CA LYS A 119 7.15 8.97 8.51
C LYS A 119 7.30 7.93 9.63
N GLU A 120 6.19 7.32 10.07
CA GLU A 120 6.22 6.29 11.11
C GLU A 120 6.96 5.01 10.66
N TYR A 121 6.83 4.60 9.40
CA TYR A 121 7.57 3.46 8.85
C TYR A 121 9.09 3.63 8.99
N PHE A 122 9.65 4.79 8.60
CA PHE A 122 11.09 5.04 8.75
C PHE A 122 11.55 5.13 10.20
N LYS A 123 10.66 5.58 11.10
CA LYS A 123 10.92 5.61 12.54
C LYS A 123 10.96 4.21 13.14
N VAL A 124 9.98 3.35 12.84
CA VAL A 124 9.89 1.97 13.33
C VAL A 124 11.04 1.11 12.78
N THR A 125 11.35 1.26 11.49
CA THR A 125 12.45 0.51 10.84
C THR A 125 13.85 1.06 11.16
N ARG A 126 13.94 2.19 11.88
CA ARG A 126 15.19 2.89 12.19
C ARG A 126 15.99 3.23 10.91
N ARG A 127 15.31 3.90 9.99
CA ARG A 127 15.86 4.38 8.70
C ARG A 127 15.63 5.88 8.50
N PRO A 128 16.02 6.74 9.46
CA PRO A 128 15.74 8.17 9.39
C PRO A 128 16.39 8.84 8.17
N GLU A 129 17.58 8.39 7.75
CA GLU A 129 18.28 8.93 6.58
C GLU A 129 17.52 8.68 5.26
N MET A 130 16.94 7.49 5.10
CA MET A 130 16.11 7.18 3.93
C MET A 130 14.83 8.02 3.93
N GLY A 131 14.20 8.19 5.09
CA GLY A 131 13.03 9.07 5.24
C GLY A 131 13.36 10.51 4.87
N LEU A 132 14.48 11.05 5.38
CA LEU A 132 14.93 12.39 5.04
C LEU A 132 15.17 12.53 3.53
N ALA A 133 15.92 11.60 2.92
CA ALA A 133 16.18 11.61 1.49
C ALA A 133 14.89 11.54 0.64
N LEU A 134 13.92 10.72 1.06
CA LEU A 134 12.60 10.66 0.44
C LEU A 134 11.89 12.02 0.50
N PHE A 135 11.68 12.56 1.69
CA PHE A 135 10.91 13.79 1.84
C PHE A 135 11.62 14.99 1.21
N SER A 136 12.94 15.11 1.36
CA SER A 136 13.75 16.14 0.69
C SER A 136 13.69 16.06 -0.84
N SER A 137 13.41 14.89 -1.43
CA SER A 137 13.22 14.75 -2.88
C SER A 137 11.82 15.18 -3.36
N ILE A 138 10.85 15.22 -2.44
CA ILE A 138 9.45 15.61 -2.70
C ILE A 138 9.26 17.12 -2.46
N THR A 139 9.97 17.69 -1.48
CA THR A 139 10.01 19.12 -1.14
C THR A 139 10.29 20.09 -2.31
N PRO A 140 11.16 19.80 -3.31
CA PRO A 140 11.50 20.76 -4.37
C PRO A 140 10.30 21.13 -5.23
N ARG A 141 9.19 20.37 -5.15
CA ARG A 141 7.93 20.74 -5.80
C ARG A 141 7.14 21.83 -5.06
N LYS A 142 7.24 21.97 -3.72
CA LYS A 142 6.73 23.11 -2.92
C LYS A 142 7.36 23.18 -1.50
N PRO A 143 7.84 24.35 -1.04
CA PRO A 143 8.57 24.51 0.24
C PRO A 143 7.73 24.33 1.53
N ALA A 144 6.41 24.17 1.44
CA ALA A 144 5.52 24.07 2.62
C ALA A 144 5.57 22.71 3.35
N ILE A 145 6.19 21.68 2.77
CA ILE A 145 6.20 20.30 3.30
C ILE A 145 7.42 20.04 4.22
N ALA A 146 8.31 21.03 4.36
CA ALA A 146 9.56 20.88 5.06
C ALA A 146 9.52 21.41 6.51
N VAL A 147 8.63 20.89 7.36
CA VAL A 147 8.80 20.87 8.83
C VAL A 147 8.07 19.66 9.40
#